data_AF-A0A2N0VHP3-F1
#
_entry.id   AF-A0A2N0VHP3-F1
#
_cell.length_a   1.000
_cell.length_b   1.000
_cell.length_c   1.000
_cell.angle_alpha   90.00
_cell.angle_beta   90.00
_cell.angle_gamma   90.00
#
_symmetry.space_group_name_H-M   'P 1'
#
loop_
_entity.id
_entity.type
_entity.pdbx_description
1 polymer ?
#
loop_
_entity_poly.entity_id
_entity_poly.type
_entity_poly.pdbx_seq_one_letter_code
_entity_poly.pdbx_strand_id
1 'polypeptide(L)'
;MKWIGAGRLMYPPYTQDLFEEITEFLISPNKQVPNTIKEKLSEVKSFYNLRSIDYELQDVAEFLMIMVFELALRTKYNEEKGIQTTKGLTGLLYWAKKKKHLDINQKQIETVVRIRNSFAHIKRPEDLHGTLSSHIIKPVNDWINELYG
;
A
#
# COMPACT_ATOMS: atom_id res chain seq x y z
N MET A 1 24.75 42.25 18.87
CA MET A 1 23.83 41.22 18.35
C MET A 1 24.59 40.37 17.33
N LYS A 2 24.96 39.15 17.69
CA LYS A 2 25.52 38.16 16.76
C LYS A 2 24.40 37.26 16.30
N TRP A 3 24.20 37.17 15.00
CA TRP A 3 23.33 36.17 14.39
C TRP A 3 23.99 34.80 14.58
N ILE A 4 23.35 33.93 15.37
CA ILE A 4 23.74 32.52 15.49
C ILE A 4 23.02 31.79 14.36
N GLY A 5 23.79 31.32 13.39
CA GLY A 5 23.30 30.67 12.19
C GLY A 5 22.41 29.46 12.51
N ALA A 6 21.35 29.32 11.71
CA ALA A 6 20.46 28.17 11.72
C ALA A 6 21.28 26.87 11.72
N GLY A 7 21.19 26.12 12.81
CA GLY A 7 21.73 24.78 12.88
C GLY A 7 21.15 23.97 11.73
N ARG A 8 22.03 23.46 10.86
CA ARG A 8 21.66 22.39 9.93
C ARG A 8 21.05 21.29 10.78
N LEU A 9 19.76 21.01 10.58
CA LEU A 9 19.16 19.75 10.97
C LEU A 9 20.04 18.66 10.36
N MET A 10 20.90 18.04 11.18
CA MET A 10 21.64 16.85 10.76
C MET A 10 20.61 15.75 10.68
N TYR A 11 20.07 15.55 9.48
CA TYR A 11 19.38 14.29 9.18
C TYR A 11 20.43 13.18 9.31
N PRO A 12 20.14 12.11 10.08
CA PRO A 12 21.05 10.96 10.14
C PRO A 12 21.33 10.47 8.70
N PRO A 13 22.55 9.98 8.41
CA PRO A 13 22.84 9.43 7.09
C PRO A 13 21.83 8.33 6.78
N TYR A 14 21.32 8.31 5.55
CA TYR A 14 20.43 7.24 5.09
C TYR A 14 21.20 5.92 5.12
N THR A 15 20.89 5.06 6.08
CA THR A 15 21.45 3.72 6.23
C THR A 15 20.46 2.65 5.79
N GLN A 16 20.96 1.45 5.46
CA GLN A 16 20.11 0.29 5.19
C GLN A 16 19.18 -0.02 6.38
N ASP A 17 19.69 0.06 7.61
CA ASP A 17 18.90 -0.16 8.83
C ASP A 17 17.74 0.82 8.95
N LEU A 18 17.99 2.12 8.72
CA LEU A 18 16.95 3.15 8.75
C LEU A 18 15.90 2.92 7.66
N PHE A 19 16.33 2.45 6.49
CA PHE A 19 15.41 2.11 5.41
C PHE A 19 14.51 0.92 5.77
N GLU A 20 15.07 -0.14 6.36
CA GLU A 20 14.31 -1.31 6.79
C GLU A 20 13.32 -0.99 7.92
N GLU A 21 13.69 -0.12 8.86
CA GLU A 21 12.79 0.39 9.91
C GLU A 21 11.62 1.17 9.31
N ILE A 22 11.89 2.07 8.34
CA ILE A 22 10.85 2.80 7.63
C ILE A 22 9.95 1.82 6.87
N THR A 23 10.51 0.84 6.16
CA THR A 23 9.73 -0.15 5.43
C THR A 23 8.82 -0.96 6.36
N GLU A 24 9.34 -1.39 7.52
CA GLU A 24 8.54 -2.06 8.54
C GLU A 24 7.36 -1.17 8.94
N PHE A 25 7.62 0.06 9.37
CA PHE A 25 6.57 1.01 9.74
C PHE A 25 5.50 1.23 8.65
N LEU A 26 5.91 1.23 7.38
CA LEU A 26 4.98 1.45 6.26
C LEU A 26 4.03 0.26 6.03
N ILE A 27 4.50 -0.97 6.29
CA ILE A 27 3.85 -2.22 5.84
C ILE A 27 3.35 -3.07 7.02
N SER A 28 3.71 -2.76 8.27
CA SER A 28 3.29 -3.56 9.43
C SER A 28 1.76 -3.65 9.53
N PRO A 29 1.18 -4.87 9.47
CA PRO A 29 -0.22 -5.07 9.76
C PRO A 29 -0.49 -5.08 11.27
N ASN A 30 -1.71 -4.71 11.65
CA ASN A 30 -2.17 -4.84 13.03
C ASN A 30 -2.39 -6.33 13.41
N LYS A 31 -2.61 -6.59 14.71
CA LYS A 31 -2.75 -7.97 15.23
C LYS A 31 -3.97 -8.70 14.67
N GLN A 32 -5.04 -7.98 14.36
CA GLN A 32 -6.35 -8.51 13.96
C GLN A 32 -6.41 -8.90 12.48
N VAL A 33 -5.47 -8.41 11.65
CA VAL A 33 -5.34 -8.81 10.25
C VAL A 33 -5.08 -10.33 10.14
N PRO A 34 -5.83 -11.07 9.31
CA PRO A 34 -5.62 -12.50 9.07
C PRO A 34 -4.20 -12.88 8.62
N ASN A 35 -3.71 -14.05 9.05
CA ASN A 35 -2.35 -14.52 8.72
C ASN A 35 -2.09 -14.61 7.21
N THR A 36 -3.08 -15.03 6.43
CA THR A 36 -2.98 -15.08 4.97
C THR A 36 -2.69 -13.73 4.32
N ILE A 37 -3.21 -12.64 4.90
CA ILE A 37 -2.93 -11.27 4.44
C ILE A 37 -1.56 -10.82 4.94
N LYS A 38 -1.19 -11.14 6.19
CA LYS A 38 0.14 -10.84 6.76
C LYS A 38 1.28 -11.46 5.96
N GLU A 39 1.13 -12.72 5.53
CA GLU A 39 2.10 -13.40 4.68
C GLU A 39 2.30 -12.66 3.35
N LYS A 40 1.21 -12.16 2.75
CA LYS A 40 1.27 -11.37 1.52
C LYS A 40 1.85 -9.97 1.73
N LEU A 41 1.62 -9.33 2.87
CA LEU A 41 2.29 -8.09 3.23
C LEU A 41 3.81 -8.28 3.42
N SER A 42 4.23 -9.44 3.94
CA SER A 42 5.67 -9.77 4.02
C SER A 42 6.32 -9.91 2.63
N GLU A 43 5.57 -10.39 1.64
CA GLU A 43 6.02 -10.42 0.24
C GLU A 43 6.20 -8.99 -0.30
N VAL A 44 5.21 -8.11 -0.09
CA VAL A 44 5.31 -6.66 -0.44
C VAL A 44 6.54 -6.02 0.21
N LYS A 45 6.77 -6.28 1.50
CA LYS A 45 7.95 -5.80 2.24
C LYS A 45 9.25 -6.22 1.57
N SER A 46 9.34 -7.47 1.14
CA SER A 46 10.55 -8.02 0.50
C SER A 46 10.85 -7.30 -0.81
N PHE A 47 9.85 -7.12 -1.68
CA PHE A 47 10.03 -6.38 -2.93
C PHE A 47 10.35 -4.91 -2.70
N TYR A 48 9.68 -4.26 -1.74
CA TYR A 48 9.95 -2.87 -1.42
C TYR A 48 11.37 -2.68 -0.88
N ASN A 49 11.87 -3.61 -0.06
CA ASN A 49 13.24 -3.57 0.43
C ASN A 49 14.29 -3.71 -0.69
N LEU A 50 13.98 -4.46 -1.74
CA LEU A 50 14.88 -4.65 -2.88
C LEU A 50 14.92 -3.42 -3.81
N ARG A 51 14.06 -2.41 -3.61
CA ARG A 51 14.06 -1.19 -4.44
C ARG A 51 15.36 -0.38 -4.37
N SER A 52 16.14 -0.57 -3.30
CA SER A 52 17.47 0.04 -3.16
C SER A 52 18.47 -0.50 -4.18
N ILE A 53 18.19 -1.67 -4.77
CA ILE A 53 18.98 -2.34 -5.79
C ILE A 53 18.39 -2.06 -7.18
N ASP A 54 17.06 -2.17 -7.32
CA ASP A 54 16.34 -1.97 -8.58
C ASP A 54 15.05 -1.18 -8.34
N TYR A 55 15.01 0.05 -8.84
CA TYR A 55 13.89 0.96 -8.61
C TYR A 55 12.57 0.42 -9.20
N GLU A 56 12.60 -0.39 -10.25
CA GLU A 56 11.38 -0.97 -10.86
C GLU A 56 10.63 -1.88 -9.88
N LEU A 57 11.33 -2.43 -8.88
CA LEU A 57 10.72 -3.24 -7.82
C LEU A 57 9.80 -2.42 -6.89
N GLN A 58 9.93 -1.09 -6.88
CA GLN A 58 8.96 -0.24 -6.19
C GLN A 58 7.58 -0.36 -6.83
N ASP A 59 7.47 -0.29 -8.16
CA ASP A 59 6.20 -0.39 -8.86
C ASP A 59 5.58 -1.79 -8.66
N VAL A 60 6.41 -2.82 -8.64
CA VAL A 60 5.98 -4.20 -8.29
C VAL A 60 5.42 -4.26 -6.87
N ALA A 61 6.10 -3.66 -5.89
CA ALA A 61 5.63 -3.62 -4.51
C ALA A 61 4.30 -2.85 -4.37
N GLU A 62 4.15 -1.71 -5.06
CA GLU A 62 2.91 -0.93 -5.08
C GLU A 62 1.74 -1.72 -5.70
N PHE A 63 1.99 -2.42 -6.80
CA PHE A 63 0.99 -3.30 -7.41
C PHE A 63 0.59 -4.44 -6.48
N LEU A 64 1.56 -5.15 -5.91
CA LEU A 64 1.31 -6.23 -4.95
C LEU A 64 0.52 -5.72 -3.77
N MET A 65 0.81 -4.53 -3.24
CA MET A 65 0.07 -3.94 -2.14
C MET A 65 -1.42 -3.76 -2.45
N ILE A 66 -1.76 -3.29 -3.66
CA ILE A 66 -3.16 -3.17 -4.09
C ILE A 66 -3.82 -4.55 -4.22
N MET A 67 -3.08 -5.56 -4.70
CA MET A 67 -3.58 -6.93 -4.76
C MET A 67 -3.85 -7.52 -3.38
N VAL A 68 -2.98 -7.26 -2.40
CA VAL A 68 -3.19 -7.65 -1.00
C VAL A 68 -4.42 -6.95 -0.42
N PHE A 69 -4.63 -5.68 -0.75
CA PHE A 69 -5.84 -4.96 -0.32
C PHE A 69 -7.13 -5.51 -0.94
N GLU A 70 -7.11 -5.86 -2.23
CA GLU A 70 -8.25 -6.52 -2.87
C GLU A 70 -8.56 -7.85 -2.19
N LEU A 71 -7.52 -8.62 -1.83
CA LEU A 71 -7.66 -9.86 -1.05
C LEU A 71 -8.27 -9.59 0.34
N ALA A 72 -7.77 -8.59 1.07
CA ALA A 72 -8.30 -8.21 2.38
C ALA A 72 -9.79 -7.85 2.35
N LEU A 73 -10.17 -7.00 1.39
CA LEU A 73 -11.57 -6.64 1.17
C LEU A 73 -12.44 -7.85 0.83
N ARG A 74 -11.94 -8.76 -0.02
CA ARG A 74 -12.64 -9.98 -0.44
C ARG A 74 -12.84 -10.93 0.74
N THR A 75 -11.80 -11.13 1.55
CA THR A 75 -11.84 -11.95 2.76
C THR A 75 -12.88 -11.40 3.73
N LYS A 76 -12.82 -10.11 4.07
CA LYS A 76 -13.80 -9.45 4.95
C LYS A 76 -15.23 -9.55 4.41
N TYR A 77 -15.41 -9.36 3.11
CA TYR A 77 -16.73 -9.51 2.47
C TYR A 77 -17.27 -10.93 2.64
N ASN A 78 -16.44 -11.94 2.36
CA ASN A 78 -16.85 -13.34 2.41
C ASN A 78 -17.18 -13.76 3.86
N GLU A 79 -16.41 -13.29 4.84
CA GLU A 79 -16.67 -13.49 6.27
C GLU A 79 -18.04 -12.92 6.68
N GLU A 80 -18.38 -11.71 6.25
CA GLU A 80 -19.66 -11.08 6.62
C GLU A 80 -20.87 -11.62 5.86
N LYS A 81 -20.66 -12.09 4.63
CA LYS A 81 -21.76 -12.56 3.77
C LYS A 81 -21.97 -14.06 3.80
N GLY A 82 -20.99 -14.82 4.30
CA GLY A 82 -21.01 -16.28 4.27
C GLY A 82 -20.96 -16.88 2.86
N ILE A 83 -20.64 -16.08 1.84
CA ILE A 83 -20.58 -16.52 0.44
C ILE A 83 -19.35 -15.95 -0.25
N GLN A 84 -18.81 -16.69 -1.22
CA GLN A 84 -17.72 -16.22 -2.06
C GLN A 84 -18.22 -15.15 -3.04
N THR A 85 -17.55 -14.00 -3.05
CA THR A 85 -17.87 -12.89 -3.95
C THR A 85 -17.15 -12.97 -5.29
N THR A 86 -17.84 -12.59 -6.36
CA THR A 86 -17.27 -12.35 -7.69
C THR A 86 -16.97 -10.87 -7.95
N LYS A 87 -17.24 -9.98 -6.97
CA LYS A 87 -16.95 -8.54 -7.10
C LYS A 87 -15.45 -8.32 -7.32
N GLY A 88 -15.10 -7.44 -8.25
CA GLY A 88 -13.75 -6.89 -8.36
C GLY A 88 -13.52 -5.74 -7.39
N LEU A 89 -12.28 -5.24 -7.34
CA LEU A 89 -11.82 -4.14 -6.48
C LEU A 89 -12.81 -2.97 -6.34
N THR A 90 -13.29 -2.39 -7.45
CA THR A 90 -14.24 -1.26 -7.42
C THR A 90 -15.51 -1.59 -6.64
N GLY A 91 -16.09 -2.77 -6.89
CA GLY A 91 -17.31 -3.22 -6.22
C GLY A 91 -17.09 -3.52 -4.73
N LEU A 92 -15.89 -3.97 -4.37
CA LEU A 92 -15.49 -4.20 -2.98
C LEU A 92 -15.28 -2.88 -2.23
N LEU A 93 -14.63 -1.89 -2.84
CA LEU A 93 -14.42 -0.56 -2.25
C LEU A 93 -15.74 0.17 -1.97
N TYR A 94 -16.67 0.16 -2.93
CA TYR A 94 -17.99 0.73 -2.71
C TYR A 94 -18.77 0.00 -1.61
N TRP A 95 -18.62 -1.31 -1.50
CA TRP A 95 -19.22 -2.07 -0.42
C TRP A 95 -18.62 -1.69 0.94
N ALA A 96 -17.29 -1.66 1.07
CA ALA A 96 -16.61 -1.32 2.31
C ALA A 96 -16.97 0.10 2.78
N LYS A 97 -16.96 1.07 1.85
CA LYS A 97 -17.45 2.43 2.10
C LYS A 97 -18.91 2.44 2.58
N LYS A 98 -19.82 1.75 1.89
CA LYS A 98 -21.24 1.68 2.26
C LYS A 98 -21.44 1.06 3.65
N LYS A 99 -20.59 0.12 4.04
CA LYS A 99 -20.58 -0.52 5.36
C LYS A 99 -19.85 0.27 6.44
N LYS A 100 -19.24 1.40 6.09
CA LYS A 100 -18.40 2.22 6.98
C LYS A 100 -17.21 1.44 7.55
N HIS A 101 -16.72 0.46 6.80
CA HIS A 101 -15.46 -0.23 7.11
C HIS A 101 -14.23 0.57 6.69
N LEU A 102 -14.43 1.56 5.81
CA LEU A 102 -13.39 2.43 5.30
C LEU A 102 -13.93 3.84 5.13
N ASP A 103 -13.21 4.84 5.65
CA ASP A 103 -13.44 6.25 5.35
C ASP A 103 -12.71 6.68 4.07
N ILE A 104 -13.28 6.28 2.92
CA ILE A 104 -12.74 6.61 1.60
C ILE A 104 -13.72 7.40 0.72
N ASN A 105 -13.21 8.40 0.02
CA ASN A 105 -13.95 9.19 -0.96
C ASN A 105 -13.88 8.60 -2.38
N GLN A 106 -14.73 9.10 -3.27
CA GLN A 106 -14.81 8.60 -4.64
C GLN A 106 -13.49 8.77 -5.41
N LYS A 107 -12.79 9.90 -5.21
CA LYS A 107 -11.51 10.17 -5.87
C LYS A 107 -10.42 9.17 -5.45
N GLN A 108 -10.41 8.76 -4.18
CA GLN A 108 -9.50 7.71 -3.69
C GLN A 108 -9.81 6.36 -4.33
N ILE A 109 -11.09 5.98 -4.41
CA ILE A 109 -11.52 4.74 -5.10
C ILE A 109 -11.06 4.76 -6.56
N GLU A 110 -11.35 5.83 -7.30
CA GLU A 110 -10.97 5.98 -8.70
C GLU A 110 -9.45 5.93 -8.88
N THR A 111 -8.70 6.53 -7.96
CA THR A 111 -7.22 6.54 -8.01
C THR A 111 -6.66 5.14 -7.85
N VAL A 112 -7.09 4.38 -6.83
CA VAL A 112 -6.61 3.01 -6.60
C VAL A 112 -6.97 2.10 -7.77
N VAL A 113 -8.20 2.21 -8.29
CA VAL A 113 -8.65 1.42 -9.45
C VAL A 113 -7.85 1.78 -10.70
N ARG A 114 -7.57 3.06 -10.93
CA ARG A 114 -6.77 3.53 -12.06
C ARG A 114 -5.34 3.01 -11.98
N ILE A 115 -4.70 3.09 -10.80
CA ILE A 115 -3.34 2.56 -10.59
C ILE A 115 -3.35 1.06 -10.85
N ARG A 116 -4.26 0.30 -10.24
CA ARG A 116 -4.35 -1.15 -10.46
C ARG A 116 -4.49 -1.52 -11.94
N ASN A 117 -5.25 -0.72 -12.70
CA ASN A 117 -5.47 -0.97 -14.12
C ASN A 117 -4.33 -0.46 -15.02
N SER A 118 -3.51 0.52 -14.60
CA SER A 118 -2.35 0.96 -15.39
C SER A 118 -1.30 -0.15 -15.51
N PHE A 119 -1.15 -0.99 -14.48
CA PHE A 119 -0.27 -2.16 -14.52
C PHE A 119 -0.65 -3.18 -15.62
N ALA A 120 -1.91 -3.27 -16.03
CA ALA A 120 -2.33 -4.14 -17.14
C ALA A 120 -1.97 -3.59 -18.53
N HIS A 121 -1.48 -2.35 -18.59
CA HIS A 121 -1.17 -1.64 -19.83
C HIS A 121 0.30 -1.25 -19.95
N ILE A 122 1.17 -1.74 -19.07
CA ILE A 122 2.63 -1.58 -19.18
C ILE A 122 3.09 -2.30 -20.45
N LYS A 123 3.54 -1.53 -21.44
CA LYS A 123 4.07 -2.03 -22.71
C LYS A 123 5.51 -1.59 -22.94
N ARG A 124 5.95 -0.55 -22.25
CA ARG A 124 7.29 0.02 -22.36
C ARG A 124 7.82 0.40 -20.97
N PRO A 125 9.14 0.48 -20.77
CA PRO A 125 9.72 0.92 -19.50
C PRO A 125 9.25 2.31 -19.06
N GLU A 126 8.88 3.21 -19.98
CA GLU A 126 8.38 4.55 -19.60
C GLU A 126 6.95 4.53 -19.03
N ASP A 127 6.24 3.41 -19.18
CA ASP A 127 4.94 3.18 -18.53
C ASP A 127 5.12 2.82 -17.05
N LEU A 128 6.33 2.43 -16.64
CA LEU A 128 6.68 2.23 -15.23
C LEU A 128 6.66 3.58 -14.53
N HIS A 129 5.97 3.61 -13.39
CA HIS A 129 5.66 4.85 -12.71
C HIS A 129 6.87 5.44 -11.99
N GLY A 130 7.96 4.67 -11.84
CA GLY A 130 9.37 5.03 -12.03
C GLY A 130 9.97 6.27 -11.32
N THR A 131 9.20 7.34 -11.09
CA THR A 131 9.68 8.60 -10.55
C THR A 131 8.53 9.48 -9.98
N LEU A 132 7.25 9.08 -10.03
CA LEU A 132 6.13 9.90 -9.52
C LEU A 132 5.18 9.16 -8.56
N SER A 133 5.54 9.23 -7.28
CA SER A 133 4.60 9.68 -6.23
C SER A 133 3.32 8.87 -6.02
N SER A 134 3.41 7.58 -5.76
CA SER A 134 2.35 6.94 -5.00
C SER A 134 2.93 6.39 -3.70
N HIS A 135 2.90 7.22 -2.67
CA HIS A 135 2.95 6.78 -1.26
C HIS A 135 1.71 5.93 -0.97
N ILE A 136 1.34 4.97 -1.83
CA ILE A 136 0.11 4.19 -1.76
C ILE A 136 0.26 3.06 -0.74
N ILE A 137 1.49 2.61 -0.50
CA ILE A 137 1.77 1.53 0.45
C ILE A 137 1.20 1.86 1.82
N LYS A 138 1.51 3.04 2.38
CA LYS A 138 1.04 3.41 3.72
C LYS A 138 -0.49 3.59 3.82
N PRO A 139 -1.16 4.40 2.98
CA PRO A 139 -2.61 4.53 2.96
C PRO A 139 -3.32 3.19 2.74
N VAL A 140 -2.81 2.33 1.86
CA VAL A 140 -3.41 1.02 1.63
C VAL A 140 -3.20 0.11 2.84
N ASN A 141 -2.03 0.14 3.48
CA ASN A 141 -1.80 -0.61 4.72
C ASN A 141 -2.74 -0.10 5.84
N ASP A 142 -2.91 1.21 5.94
CA ASP A 142 -3.82 1.84 6.91
C ASP A 142 -5.27 1.40 6.67
N TRP A 143 -5.72 1.34 5.41
CA TRP A 143 -7.03 0.80 5.08
C TRP A 143 -7.15 -0.69 5.38
N ILE A 144 -6.13 -1.50 5.11
CA ILE A 144 -6.12 -2.91 5.53
C ILE A 144 -6.27 -3.00 7.04
N ASN A 145 -5.54 -2.18 7.79
CA ASN A 145 -5.64 -2.15 9.25
C ASN A 145 -7.02 -1.68 9.73
N GLU A 146 -7.62 -0.68 9.08
CA GLU A 146 -8.97 -0.18 9.38
C GLU A 146 -10.05 -1.24 9.16
N LEU A 147 -9.94 -2.09 8.12
CA LEU A 147 -10.89 -3.20 7.88
C LEU A 147 -10.96 -4.21 9.04
N TYR A 148 -9.89 -4.30 9.83
CA TYR A 148 -9.74 -5.25 10.93
C TYR A 148 -9.48 -4.55 12.28
N GLY A 149 -9.65 -3.22 12.37
CA GLY A 149 -9.45 -2.44 13.59
C GLY A 149 -10.72 -2.29 14.39
#